data_AF-A0A963H0F2-F1
#
_entry.id   AF-A0A963H0F2-F1
#
_cell.length_a   1.000
_cell.length_b   1.000
_cell.length_c   1.000
_cell.angle_alpha   90.00
_cell.angle_beta   90.00
_cell.angle_gamma   90.00
#
_symmetry.space_group_name_H-M   'P 1'
#
loop_
_entity.id
_entity.type
_entity.pdbx_description
1 polymer ?
#
loop_
_entity_poly.entity_id
_entity_poly.type
_entity_poly.pdbx_seq_one_letter_code
_entity_poly.pdbx_strand_id
1 'polypeptide(L)'
;IGKQVVLMFEAKDLTKPIIMGVLKETEAGWPLEQHPGQVEVDVDGERMTVSAKEQLVLQCGKASITLTKAGKVLIKGSYVSSRSSGVNRIKGGSVQLN
;
A
#
# COMPACT_ATOMS: atom_id res chain seq x y z
N ILE A 1 -5.11 -6.30 16.09
CA ILE A 1 -5.45 -6.55 17.52
C ILE A 1 -6.97 -6.48 17.65
N GLY A 2 -7.60 -7.41 18.37
CA GLY A 2 -9.07 -7.49 18.47
C GLY A 2 -9.78 -8.15 17.28
N LYS A 3 -9.09 -8.99 16.50
CA LYS A 3 -9.69 -9.78 15.41
C LYS A 3 -9.84 -11.24 15.83
N GLN A 4 -10.90 -11.89 15.39
CA GLN A 4 -11.08 -13.33 15.56
C GLN A 4 -10.10 -14.08 14.66
N VAL A 5 -9.56 -15.20 15.14
CA VAL A 5 -8.55 -16.01 14.43
C VAL A 5 -8.83 -17.49 14.58
N VAL A 6 -8.36 -18.29 13.62
CA VAL A 6 -8.31 -19.75 13.72
C VAL A 6 -6.97 -20.15 14.30
N LEU A 7 -6.99 -20.93 15.38
CA LEU A 7 -5.80 -21.46 16.04
C LEU A 7 -5.65 -22.96 15.77
N MET A 8 -4.39 -23.39 15.63
CA MET A 8 -3.99 -24.78 15.77
C MET A 8 -2.97 -24.89 16.90
N PHE A 9 -2.98 -26.00 17.63
CA PHE A 9 -2.05 -26.24 18.73
C PHE A 9 -1.06 -27.33 18.35
N GLU A 10 0.24 -27.04 18.42
CA GLU A 10 1.28 -28.00 18.11
C GLU A 10 1.13 -29.26 18.98
N ALA A 11 0.98 -30.43 18.38
CA ALA A 11 0.82 -31.71 19.10
C ALA A 11 -0.27 -31.68 20.21
N LYS A 12 -1.33 -30.87 20.05
CA LYS A 12 -2.39 -30.64 21.05
C LYS A 12 -1.93 -29.92 22.34
N ASP A 13 -0.76 -29.28 22.33
CA ASP A 13 -0.27 -28.48 23.44
C ASP A 13 -0.90 -27.08 23.42
N LEU A 14 -1.81 -26.80 24.36
CA LEU A 14 -2.53 -25.53 24.47
C LEU A 14 -1.60 -24.32 24.74
N THR A 15 -0.36 -24.56 25.17
CA THR A 15 0.64 -23.50 25.40
C THR A 15 1.38 -23.08 24.13
N LYS A 16 1.17 -23.79 23.01
CA LYS A 16 1.83 -23.55 21.72
C LYS A 16 0.84 -23.29 20.58
N PRO A 17 0.15 -22.14 20.59
CA PRO A 17 -0.79 -21.79 19.53
C PRO A 17 -0.07 -21.32 18.24
N ILE A 18 -0.60 -21.74 17.10
CA ILE A 18 -0.25 -21.30 15.75
C ILE A 18 -1.48 -20.60 15.15
N ILE A 19 -1.31 -19.36 14.69
CA ILE A 19 -2.37 -18.65 13.97
C ILE A 19 -2.40 -19.17 12.54
N MET A 20 -3.49 -19.85 12.18
CA MET A 20 -3.69 -20.41 10.84
C MET A 20 -4.35 -19.41 9.88
N GLY A 21 -5.13 -18.47 10.41
CA GLY A 21 -5.81 -17.46 9.62
C GLY A 21 -6.63 -16.49 10.48
N VAL A 22 -7.03 -15.37 9.88
CA VAL A 22 -7.90 -14.37 10.50
C VAL A 22 -9.32 -14.56 10.00
N LEU A 23 -10.28 -14.68 10.92
CA LEU A 23 -11.70 -14.74 10.57
C LEU A 23 -12.18 -13.33 10.24
N LYS A 24 -12.79 -13.19 9.05
CA LYS A 24 -13.34 -11.93 8.58
C LYS A 24 -14.83 -11.90 8.90
N GLU A 25 -15.21 -11.21 9.97
CA GLU A 25 -16.60 -10.86 10.23
C GLU A 25 -17.09 -9.98 9.07
N THR A 26 -17.96 -10.53 8.23
CA THR A 26 -18.52 -9.82 7.08
C THR A 26 -20.04 -9.92 7.22
N GLU A 27 -20.73 -8.78 7.36
CA GLU A 27 -22.21 -8.74 7.33
C GLU A 27 -22.75 -9.03 5.91
N ALA A 28 -21.97 -8.69 4.89
CA ALA A 28 -22.22 -9.11 3.52
C ALA A 28 -21.74 -10.55 3.35
N GLY A 29 -22.68 -11.47 3.10
CA GLY A 29 -22.38 -12.87 2.82
C GLY A 29 -21.34 -13.03 1.71
N TRP A 30 -20.61 -14.15 1.76
CA TRP A 30 -19.75 -14.54 0.66
C TRP A 30 -20.58 -14.93 -0.57
N PRO A 31 -20.18 -14.53 -1.79
CA PRO A 31 -18.93 -13.86 -2.13
C PRO A 31 -19.00 -12.33 -1.97
N LEU A 32 -17.87 -11.73 -1.59
CA LEU A 32 -17.69 -10.28 -1.60
C LEU A 32 -17.81 -9.75 -3.03
N GLU A 33 -18.84 -8.92 -3.32
CA GLU A 33 -19.01 -8.27 -4.64
C GLU A 33 -17.81 -7.39 -5.01
N GLN A 34 -17.13 -6.83 -4.00
CA GLN A 34 -15.90 -6.06 -4.17
C GLN A 34 -14.74 -6.82 -3.57
N HIS A 35 -13.87 -7.33 -4.44
CA HIS A 35 -12.57 -7.82 -4.01
C HIS A 35 -11.81 -6.62 -3.42
N PRO A 36 -11.27 -6.72 -2.19
CA PRO A 36 -10.39 -5.67 -1.68
C PRO A 36 -9.30 -5.45 -2.72
N GLY A 37 -9.06 -4.19 -3.09
CA GLY A 37 -8.11 -3.84 -4.14
C GLY A 37 -6.82 -4.60 -3.93
N GLN A 38 -6.47 -5.46 -4.90
CA GLN A 38 -5.25 -6.26 -4.84
C GLN A 38 -4.08 -5.28 -4.88
N VAL A 39 -3.50 -5.04 -3.71
CA VAL A 39 -2.18 -4.44 -3.58
C VAL A 39 -1.21 -5.60 -3.65
N GLU A 40 -0.50 -5.73 -4.76
CA GLU A 40 0.62 -6.66 -4.85
C GLU A 40 1.83 -5.98 -4.24
N VAL A 41 2.39 -6.62 -3.21
CA VAL A 41 3.64 -6.22 -2.60
C VAL A 41 4.63 -7.35 -2.81
N ASP A 42 5.64 -7.11 -3.65
CA ASP A 42 6.76 -8.02 -3.82
C ASP A 42 7.94 -7.50 -2.98
N VAL A 43 8.48 -8.36 -2.11
CA VAL A 43 9.58 -8.04 -1.20
C VAL A 43 10.61 -9.14 -1.29
N ASP A 44 11.76 -8.83 -1.87
CA ASP A 44 12.89 -9.76 -2.02
C ASP A 44 13.98 -9.57 -0.95
N GLY A 45 13.76 -8.65 0.00
CA GLY A 45 14.73 -8.27 1.05
C GLY A 45 15.67 -7.13 0.65
N GLU A 46 15.76 -6.80 -0.63
CA GLU A 46 16.52 -5.68 -1.17
C GLU A 46 15.62 -4.55 -1.70
N ARG A 47 14.43 -4.91 -2.19
CA ARG A 47 13.46 -4.04 -2.86
C ARG A 47 12.05 -4.41 -2.45
N MET A 48 11.21 -3.36 -2.35
CA MET A 48 9.77 -3.49 -2.22
C MET A 48 9.10 -2.88 -3.46
N THR A 49 8.23 -3.64 -4.13
CA THR A 49 7.42 -3.16 -5.25
C THR A 49 5.95 -3.17 -4.85
N VAL A 50 5.30 -2.01 -4.92
CA VAL A 50 3.86 -1.86 -4.67
C VAL A 50 3.18 -1.49 -5.99
N SER A 51 2.23 -2.31 -6.44
CA SER A 51 1.53 -2.10 -7.72
C SER A 51 0.02 -1.87 -7.52
N ALA A 52 -0.59 -1.14 -8.46
CA ALA A 52 -2.03 -0.92 -8.53
C ALA A 52 -2.47 -0.79 -9.99
N LYS A 53 -3.66 -1.29 -10.33
CA LYS A 53 -4.17 -1.31 -11.72
C LYS A 53 -4.52 0.08 -12.27
N GLU A 54 -5.00 0.97 -11.41
CA GLU A 54 -5.52 2.29 -11.83
C GLU A 54 -4.69 3.44 -11.24
N GLN A 55 -4.54 3.48 -9.92
CA GLN A 55 -3.82 4.53 -9.21
C GLN A 55 -3.17 3.99 -7.94
N LEU A 56 -1.98 4.50 -7.62
CA LEU A 56 -1.32 4.31 -6.32
C LEU A 56 -1.24 5.65 -5.61
N VAL A 57 -1.85 5.76 -4.44
CA VAL A 57 -1.93 7.00 -3.66
C VAL A 57 -1.31 6.81 -2.28
N LEU A 58 -0.24 7.57 -1.99
CA LEU A 58 0.32 7.71 -0.65
C LEU A 58 -0.19 9.02 -0.07
N GLN A 59 -1.06 8.97 0.95
CA GLN A 59 -1.75 10.15 1.49
C GLN A 59 -1.62 10.30 3.00
N CYS A 60 -1.38 11.53 3.44
CA CYS A 60 -1.44 11.94 4.84
C CYS A 60 -2.09 13.34 4.92
N GLY A 61 -3.32 13.40 5.46
CA GLY A 61 -4.09 14.64 5.51
C GLY A 61 -4.25 15.29 4.12
N LYS A 62 -3.79 16.54 3.98
CA LYS A 62 -3.87 17.34 2.75
C LYS A 62 -2.75 17.06 1.73
N ALA A 63 -1.77 16.22 2.08
CA ALA A 63 -0.64 15.90 1.21
C ALA A 63 -0.83 14.53 0.55
N SER A 64 -0.43 14.41 -0.72
CA SER A 64 -0.47 13.15 -1.45
C SER A 64 0.61 13.03 -2.53
N ILE A 65 1.07 11.81 -2.75
CA ILE A 65 1.82 11.40 -3.96
C ILE A 65 0.95 10.38 -4.70
N THR A 66 0.61 10.67 -5.95
CA THR A 66 -0.30 9.84 -6.76
C THR A 66 0.37 9.44 -8.06
N LEU A 67 0.49 8.13 -8.29
CA LEU A 67 0.87 7.54 -9.56
C LEU A 67 -0.40 7.08 -10.27
N THR A 68 -0.53 7.34 -11.57
CA THR A 68 -1.69 6.95 -12.38
C THR A 68 -1.30 5.97 -13.48
N LYS A 69 -2.23 5.13 -13.95
CA LYS A 69 -2.00 4.23 -15.09
C LYS A 69 -1.55 4.93 -16.38
N ALA A 70 -1.82 6.23 -16.51
CA ALA A 70 -1.36 7.06 -17.63
C ALA A 70 0.11 7.49 -17.51
N GLY A 71 0.84 7.02 -16.49
CA GLY A 71 2.24 7.36 -16.25
C GLY A 71 2.46 8.73 -15.59
N LYS A 72 1.38 9.40 -15.13
CA LYS A 72 1.51 10.69 -14.42
C LYS A 72 1.87 10.46 -12.95
N VAL A 73 2.78 11.28 -12.45
CA VAL A 73 3.11 11.42 -11.03
C VAL A 73 2.66 12.81 -10.55
N LEU A 74 1.77 12.85 -9.56
CA LEU A 74 1.24 14.07 -8.97
C LEU A 74 1.74 14.17 -7.53
N ILE A 75 2.40 15.28 -7.18
CA ILE A 75 2.82 15.60 -5.81
C ILE A 75 2.01 16.80 -5.36
N LYS A 76 1.17 16.63 -4.33
CA LYS A 76 0.30 17.68 -3.79
C LYS A 76 0.60 17.89 -2.31
N GLY A 77 0.69 19.15 -1.90
CA GLY A 77 0.85 19.56 -0.52
C GLY A 77 0.88 21.08 -0.41
N SER A 78 0.73 21.61 0.81
CA SER A 78 0.91 23.06 1.06
C SER A 78 2.38 23.50 0.98
N TYR A 79 3.30 22.55 1.03
CA TYR A 79 4.74 22.77 0.92
C TYR A 79 5.39 21.50 0.34
N VAL A 80 6.30 21.66 -0.62
CA VAL A 80 7.09 20.57 -1.20
C VAL A 80 8.56 20.96 -1.12
N SER A 81 9.35 20.16 -0.41
CA SER A 81 10.81 20.32 -0.35
C SER A 81 11.47 19.22 -1.16
N SER A 82 12.28 19.60 -2.14
CA SER A 82 13.08 18.67 -2.95
C SER A 82 14.55 18.95 -2.71
N ARG A 83 15.20 18.09 -1.91
CA ARG A 83 16.62 18.20 -1.56
C ARG A 83 17.37 16.97 -2.08
N SER A 84 18.48 17.19 -2.76
CA SER A 84 19.40 16.15 -3.20
C SER A 84 20.82 16.49 -2.75
N SER A 85 21.61 15.49 -2.37
CA SER A 85 23.06 15.65 -2.17
C SER A 85 23.83 15.73 -3.49
N GLY A 86 23.23 15.25 -4.58
CA GLY A 86 23.74 15.37 -5.94
C GLY A 86 22.90 16.30 -6.80
N VAL A 87 22.92 16.08 -8.11
CA VAL A 87 22.13 16.89 -9.05
C VAL A 87 20.64 16.52 -8.94
N ASN A 88 19.79 17.53 -8.73
CA ASN A 88 18.36 17.40 -8.96
C ASN A 88 18.06 17.76 -10.43
N ARG A 89 17.82 16.75 -11.27
CA ARG A 89 17.68 16.93 -12.72
C ARG A 89 16.21 17.02 -13.11
N ILE A 90 15.81 18.17 -13.65
CA ILE A 90 14.48 18.42 -14.19
C ILE A 90 14.59 18.59 -15.70
N LYS A 91 13.81 17.82 -16.47
CA LYS A 91 13.77 17.87 -17.94
C LYS A 91 12.31 17.73 -18.40
N GLY A 92 11.93 18.47 -19.43
CA GLY A 92 10.60 18.40 -20.04
C GLY A 92 10.50 19.30 -21.26
N GLY A 93 9.51 19.05 -22.12
CA GLY A 93 9.20 19.94 -23.25
C GLY A 93 8.76 21.34 -22.80
N SER A 94 8.30 21.46 -21.55
CA SER A 94 8.10 22.73 -20.84
C SER A 94 8.32 22.50 -19.35
N VAL A 95 8.86 23.54 -18.68
CA VAL A 95 8.96 23.60 -17.21
C VAL A 95 8.33 24.93 -16.80
N GLN A 96 7.25 24.85 -16.03
CA GLN A 96 6.56 26.02 -15.49
C GLN A 96 6.94 26.18 -14.02
N LEU A 97 7.52 27.32 -13.68
CA LEU A 97 7.86 27.72 -12.32
C LEU A 97 7.18 29.07 -12.08
N ASN A 98 6.33 29.13 -11.06
CA ASN A 98 5.57 30.32 -10.65
C ASN A 98 5.82 30.62 -9.18
#